data_AF-A0A1S3DB93-F1
#
_entry.id   AF-A0A1S3DB93-F1
#
_cell.length_a   1.000
_cell.length_b   1.000
_cell.length_c   1.000
_cell.angle_alpha   90.00
_cell.angle_beta   90.00
_cell.angle_gamma   90.00
#
_symmetry.space_group_name_H-M   'P 1'
#
loop_
_entity.id
_entity.type
_entity.pdbx_description
1 polymer ?
#
loop_
_entity_poly.entity_id
_entity_poly.type
_entity_poly.pdbx_seq_one_letter_code
_entity_poly.pdbx_strand_id
1 'polypeptide(L)'
;MVTRTSILSRNLLKSVFRPQNYSTATVTEAVVKEVPNKTGDVKTTRVGKWIQYWKNVYRDYKTVFMDIGTQMKENPGKSSLKILGLSSLGYCTWANPDADNYFTQVLENHLRLVMVPNSIRNASSEKYIHTLETYHNLNLLRHQTFGIFSIVFKEDFSDHLEVYKKQCDYLHPSYLAYLKERIVDVGFLNHWYFMAKAMENYDVNPEEWKSTESELGS
;
A
#
# COMPACT_ATOMS: atom_id res chain seq x y z
N MET A 1 23.87 -52.32 26.55
CA MET A 1 24.84 -51.21 26.39
C MET A 1 24.08 -50.02 25.81
N VAL A 2 24.32 -48.81 26.35
CA VAL A 2 23.75 -47.49 25.97
C VAL A 2 22.31 -47.22 26.47
N THR A 3 22.01 -46.68 27.67
CA THR A 3 22.26 -45.39 28.36
C THR A 3 21.43 -44.17 27.92
N ARG A 4 20.46 -43.82 28.79
CA ARG A 4 20.21 -42.49 29.41
C ARG A 4 20.33 -41.24 28.53
N THR A 5 19.23 -40.83 27.88
CA THR A 5 19.04 -39.43 27.41
C THR A 5 17.56 -39.04 27.40
N SER A 6 16.93 -38.82 28.56
CA SER A 6 15.57 -38.26 28.58
C SER A 6 15.25 -37.31 29.75
N ILE A 7 16.24 -36.95 30.58
CA ILE A 7 16.01 -36.16 31.80
C ILE A 7 16.44 -34.69 31.66
N LEU A 8 17.23 -34.33 30.63
CA LEU A 8 17.78 -32.97 30.50
C LEU A 8 16.89 -31.96 29.76
N SER A 9 15.87 -32.40 29.00
CA SER A 9 15.04 -31.49 28.19
C SER A 9 13.87 -30.85 28.94
N ARG A 10 13.47 -31.37 30.10
CA ARG A 10 12.33 -30.84 30.88
C ARG A 10 12.69 -29.72 31.87
N ASN A 11 13.96 -29.62 32.27
CA ASN A 11 14.40 -28.60 33.25
C ASN A 11 14.78 -27.26 32.61
N LEU A 12 15.21 -27.25 31.35
CA LEU A 12 15.54 -26.02 30.61
C LEU A 12 14.29 -25.19 30.22
N LEU A 13 13.13 -25.81 30.09
CA LEU A 13 11.88 -25.12 29.77
C LEU A 13 11.21 -24.46 30.99
N LYS A 14 11.57 -24.86 32.22
CA LYS A 14 11.04 -24.24 33.45
C LYS A 14 11.82 -23.00 33.92
N SER A 15 13.06 -22.79 33.45
CA SER A 15 13.84 -21.59 33.78
C SER A 15 13.53 -20.38 32.89
N VAL A 16 12.83 -20.59 31.77
CA VAL A 16 12.46 -19.54 30.81
C VAL A 16 11.11 -18.89 31.16
N PHE A 17 10.23 -19.61 31.85
CA PHE A 17 8.91 -19.12 32.26
C PHE A 17 8.78 -19.06 33.78
N ARG A 18 9.40 -18.04 34.40
CA ARG A 18 9.06 -17.61 35.75
C ARG A 18 8.33 -16.26 35.64
N PRO A 19 7.03 -16.17 35.94
CA PRO A 19 6.35 -14.87 35.99
C PRO A 19 6.82 -14.12 37.25
N GLN A 20 7.53 -13.00 37.06
CA GLN A 20 7.69 -12.02 38.12
C GLN A 20 6.41 -11.17 38.15
N ASN A 21 5.69 -11.25 39.27
CA ASN A 21 4.61 -10.32 39.58
C ASN A 21 5.22 -9.02 40.06
N TYR A 22 5.09 -7.95 39.27
CA TYR A 22 5.42 -6.60 39.70
C TYR A 22 4.11 -5.82 39.87
N SER A 23 3.85 -5.43 41.12
CA SER A 23 2.76 -4.54 41.52
C SER A 23 2.95 -3.18 40.85
N THR A 24 1.93 -2.72 40.12
CA THR A 24 1.98 -1.59 39.18
C THR A 24 1.93 -0.21 39.84
N ALA A 25 1.96 -0.10 41.17
CA ALA A 25 1.75 1.18 41.87
C ALA A 25 3.03 1.95 42.23
N THR A 26 4.24 1.41 42.00
CA THR A 26 5.51 2.04 42.45
C THR A 26 6.54 2.30 41.34
N VAL A 27 6.21 2.00 40.08
CA VAL A 27 7.18 2.02 38.97
C VAL A 27 7.33 3.39 38.29
N THR A 28 6.43 4.34 38.54
CA THR A 28 6.47 5.66 37.89
C THR A 28 7.59 6.59 38.39
N GLU A 29 8.21 6.31 39.54
CA GLU A 29 9.29 7.18 40.08
C GLU A 29 10.71 6.58 39.94
N ALA A 30 10.86 5.32 39.52
CA ALA A 30 12.15 4.62 39.59
C ALA A 30 12.90 4.46 38.24
N VAL A 31 12.32 4.82 37.10
CA VAL A 31 12.88 4.50 35.76
C VAL A 31 13.52 5.70 35.03
N VAL A 32 13.66 6.86 35.68
CA VAL A 32 14.64 7.87 35.25
C VAL A 32 15.87 7.81 36.16
N LYS A 33 16.54 6.64 36.16
CA LYS A 33 17.96 6.59 36.46
C LYS A 33 18.67 6.39 35.14
N GLU A 34 19.10 7.50 34.54
CA GLU A 34 20.15 7.45 33.54
C GLU A 34 21.29 6.62 34.12
N VAL A 35 21.54 5.46 33.52
CA VAL A 35 22.70 4.64 33.87
C VAL A 35 23.91 5.45 33.46
N PRO A 36 24.75 5.93 34.39
CA PRO A 36 25.86 6.81 34.04
C PRO A 36 26.80 6.03 33.13
N ASN A 37 26.99 6.56 31.93
CA ASN A 37 27.97 6.07 30.98
C ASN A 37 29.35 6.30 31.58
N LYS A 38 29.90 5.30 32.28
CA LYS A 38 31.32 5.28 32.64
C LYS A 38 32.13 5.03 31.37
N THR A 39 32.25 6.05 30.52
CA THR A 39 33.39 6.17 29.62
C THR A 39 34.56 6.64 30.45
N GLY A 40 35.25 5.67 31.05
CA GLY A 40 36.62 5.88 31.49
C GLY A 40 37.44 6.39 30.31
N ASP A 41 38.23 7.41 30.57
CA ASP A 41 39.08 8.14 29.65
C ASP A 41 40.08 7.19 28.96
N VAL A 42 39.66 6.58 27.85
CA VAL A 42 40.55 5.85 26.94
C VAL A 42 40.78 6.76 25.75
N LYS A 43 42.03 7.19 25.55
CA LYS A 43 42.47 7.90 24.34
C LYS A 43 42.12 7.06 23.11
N THR A 44 40.99 7.35 22.47
CA THR A 44 40.40 6.47 21.44
C THR A 44 40.67 7.00 20.04
N THR A 45 41.46 6.24 19.30
CA THR A 45 41.62 6.29 17.84
C THR A 45 40.24 6.25 17.15
N ARG A 46 40.12 6.84 15.94
CA ARG A 46 38.85 6.91 15.16
C ARG A 46 38.11 5.57 15.06
N VAL A 47 38.84 4.46 15.02
CA VAL A 47 38.31 3.08 15.01
C VAL A 47 37.59 2.71 16.32
N GLY A 48 38.11 3.13 17.48
CA GLY A 48 37.47 2.88 18.78
C GLY A 48 36.11 3.57 18.90
N LYS A 49 36.00 4.81 18.38
CA LYS A 49 34.72 5.54 18.33
C LYS A 49 33.70 4.86 17.42
N TRP A 50 34.14 4.29 16.29
CA TRP A 50 33.28 3.55 15.36
C TRP A 50 32.76 2.25 15.97
N ILE A 51 33.62 1.47 16.64
CA ILE A 51 33.20 0.25 17.35
C ILE A 51 32.20 0.59 18.46
N GLN A 52 32.44 1.66 19.21
CA GLN A 52 31.55 2.09 20.28
C GLN A 52 30.20 2.58 19.72
N TYR A 53 30.19 3.26 18.58
CA TYR A 53 28.97 3.65 17.87
C TYR A 53 28.13 2.43 17.49
N TRP A 54 28.70 1.43 16.80
CA TRP A 54 27.97 0.21 16.44
C TRP A 54 27.49 -0.58 17.65
N LYS A 55 28.27 -0.61 18.74
CA LYS A 55 27.85 -1.25 19.99
C LYS A 55 26.65 -0.55 20.62
N ASN A 56 26.58 0.78 20.54
CA ASN A 56 25.43 1.55 21.02
C ASN A 56 24.22 1.32 20.11
N VAL A 57 24.39 1.39 18.79
CA VAL A 57 23.32 1.10 17.82
C VAL A 57 22.72 -0.29 18.05
N TYR A 58 23.55 -1.32 18.21
CA TYR A 58 23.08 -2.68 18.51
C TYR A 58 22.30 -2.75 19.83
N ARG A 59 22.77 -2.04 20.87
CA ARG A 59 22.10 -1.99 22.17
C ARG A 59 20.73 -1.33 22.04
N ASP A 60 20.64 -0.24 21.30
CA ASP A 60 19.40 0.54 21.12
C ASP A 60 18.34 -0.27 20.35
N TYR A 61 18.72 -0.99 19.29
CA TYR A 61 17.78 -1.89 18.62
C TYR A 61 17.36 -3.06 19.52
N LYS A 62 18.29 -3.64 20.28
CA LYS A 62 17.97 -4.74 21.22
C LYS A 62 16.97 -4.30 22.29
N THR A 63 17.15 -3.11 22.85
CA THR A 63 16.21 -2.58 23.86
C THR A 63 14.83 -2.34 23.25
N VAL A 64 14.76 -1.81 22.02
CA VAL A 64 13.48 -1.67 21.29
C VAL A 64 12.79 -3.02 21.08
N PHE A 65 13.51 -4.07 20.65
CA PHE A 65 12.91 -5.41 20.51
C PHE A 65 12.40 -6.00 21.81
N MET A 66 13.17 -5.84 22.90
CA MET A 66 12.73 -6.27 24.23
C MET A 66 11.47 -5.52 24.68
N ASP A 67 11.43 -4.21 24.44
CA ASP A 67 10.31 -3.35 24.81
C ASP A 67 9.04 -3.65 23.99
N ILE A 68 9.18 -3.95 22.69
CA ILE A 68 8.07 -4.45 21.87
C ILE A 68 7.50 -5.73 22.47
N GLY A 69 8.36 -6.66 22.91
CA GLY A 69 7.93 -7.91 23.55
C GLY A 69 7.19 -7.69 24.88
N THR A 70 7.65 -6.76 25.72
CA THR A 70 6.96 -6.39 26.96
C THR A 70 5.63 -5.69 26.66
N GLN A 71 5.58 -4.77 25.71
CA GLN A 71 4.34 -4.10 25.28
C GLN A 71 3.29 -5.06 24.72
N MET A 72 3.71 -6.09 23.97
CA MET A 72 2.83 -7.15 23.48
C MET A 72 2.22 -7.96 24.64
N LYS A 73 3.01 -8.23 25.69
CA LYS A 73 2.56 -8.98 26.87
C LYS A 73 1.64 -8.15 27.76
N GLU A 74 1.93 -6.87 27.94
CA GLU A 74 1.14 -5.96 28.79
C GLU A 74 -0.22 -5.63 28.19
N ASN A 75 -0.27 -5.40 26.88
CA ASN A 75 -1.50 -5.00 26.18
C ASN A 75 -1.64 -5.71 24.81
N PRO A 76 -2.04 -7.00 24.78
CA PRO A 76 -2.12 -7.76 23.54
C PRO A 76 -3.14 -7.19 22.54
N GLY A 77 -4.25 -6.59 23.02
CA GLY A 77 -5.25 -5.97 22.16
C GLY A 77 -4.74 -4.75 21.39
N LYS A 78 -4.06 -3.81 22.08
CA LYS A 78 -3.49 -2.62 21.41
C LYS A 78 -2.33 -3.00 20.49
N SER A 79 -1.52 -3.97 20.90
CA SER A 79 -0.37 -4.43 20.12
C SER A 79 -0.79 -5.17 18.84
N SER A 80 -1.82 -6.03 18.92
CA SER A 80 -2.37 -6.67 17.72
C SER A 80 -2.92 -5.66 16.72
N LEU A 81 -3.63 -4.62 17.17
CA LEU A 81 -4.11 -3.56 16.27
C LEU A 81 -2.96 -2.85 15.54
N LYS A 82 -1.84 -2.56 16.23
CA LYS A 82 -0.64 -1.95 15.62
C LYS A 82 -0.01 -2.88 14.57
N ILE A 83 0.15 -4.17 14.89
CA ILE A 83 0.73 -5.16 13.97
C ILE A 83 -0.15 -5.34 12.75
N LEU A 84 -1.48 -5.43 12.95
CA LEU A 84 -2.44 -5.52 11.86
C LEU A 84 -2.39 -4.29 10.95
N GLY A 85 -2.33 -3.09 11.52
CA GLY A 85 -2.18 -1.85 10.75
C GLY A 85 -0.88 -1.79 9.94
N LEU A 86 0.24 -2.20 10.53
CA LEU A 86 1.52 -2.24 9.81
C LEU A 86 1.53 -3.31 8.72
N SER A 87 0.98 -4.49 9.02
CA SER A 87 0.87 -5.60 8.07
C SER A 87 -0.07 -5.26 6.92
N SER A 88 -1.20 -4.59 7.18
CA SER A 88 -2.14 -4.20 6.14
C SER A 88 -1.52 -3.14 5.22
N LEU A 89 -0.81 -2.15 5.77
CA LEU A 89 -0.07 -1.18 4.96
C LEU A 89 0.98 -1.87 4.07
N GLY A 90 1.79 -2.77 4.62
CA GLY A 90 2.76 -3.54 3.84
C GLY A 90 2.12 -4.42 2.76
N TYR A 91 0.98 -5.02 3.08
CA TYR A 91 0.20 -5.79 2.10
C TYR A 91 -0.35 -4.90 0.99
N CYS A 92 -0.90 -3.72 1.31
CA CYS A 92 -1.40 -2.79 0.31
C CYS A 92 -0.30 -2.29 -0.63
N THR A 93 0.92 -2.03 -0.12
CA THR A 93 2.03 -1.63 -0.99
C THR A 93 2.50 -2.75 -1.89
N TRP A 94 2.42 -4.00 -1.43
CA TRP A 94 2.76 -5.17 -2.24
C TRP A 94 1.70 -5.47 -3.30
N ALA A 95 0.42 -5.33 -2.94
CA ALA A 95 -0.73 -5.55 -3.83
C ALA A 95 -1.08 -4.32 -4.68
N ASN A 96 -0.22 -3.30 -4.76
CA ASN A 96 -0.48 -2.08 -5.50
C ASN A 96 -0.36 -2.32 -7.03
N PRO A 97 -1.36 -1.94 -7.86
CA PRO A 97 -1.34 -2.24 -9.29
C PRO A 97 -0.34 -1.38 -10.07
N ASP A 98 0.32 -2.00 -11.05
CA ASP A 98 1.27 -1.36 -11.96
C ASP A 98 0.61 -0.84 -13.25
N ALA A 99 1.34 -0.06 -14.06
CA ALA A 99 0.90 0.47 -15.35
C ALA A 99 0.54 -0.65 -16.35
N ASP A 100 1.35 -1.71 -16.44
CA ASP A 100 1.10 -2.84 -17.33
C ASP A 100 -0.17 -3.61 -16.95
N ASN A 101 -0.45 -3.70 -15.64
CA ASN A 101 -1.68 -4.31 -15.14
C ASN A 101 -2.91 -3.48 -15.52
N TYR A 102 -2.81 -2.15 -15.52
CA TYR A 102 -3.89 -1.29 -16.01
C TYR A 102 -4.23 -1.61 -17.47
N PHE A 103 -3.21 -1.63 -18.34
CA PHE A 103 -3.43 -1.90 -19.76
C PHE A 103 -3.96 -3.31 -20.01
N THR A 104 -3.44 -4.30 -19.28
CA THR A 104 -3.93 -5.69 -19.34
C THR A 104 -5.42 -5.74 -18.99
N GLN A 105 -5.86 -5.05 -17.95
CA GLN A 105 -7.28 -5.00 -17.58
C GLN A 105 -8.14 -4.23 -18.59
N VAL A 106 -7.63 -3.16 -19.20
CA VAL A 106 -8.32 -2.46 -20.30
C VAL A 106 -8.55 -3.42 -21.47
N LEU A 107 -7.53 -4.17 -21.86
CA LEU A 107 -7.62 -5.15 -22.96
C LEU A 107 -8.58 -6.31 -22.62
N GLU A 108 -8.51 -6.85 -21.40
CA GLU A 108 -9.46 -7.87 -20.94
C GLU A 108 -10.92 -7.37 -20.98
N ASN A 109 -11.15 -6.13 -20.56
CA ASN A 109 -12.49 -5.51 -20.60
C ASN A 109 -12.94 -5.23 -22.04
N HIS A 110 -12.04 -4.84 -22.93
CA HIS A 110 -12.34 -4.74 -24.36
C HIS A 110 -12.78 -6.09 -24.93
N LEU A 111 -12.05 -7.17 -24.62
CA LEU A 111 -12.42 -8.51 -25.05
C LEU A 111 -13.79 -8.92 -24.52
N ARG A 112 -14.12 -8.58 -23.27
CA ARG A 112 -15.48 -8.79 -22.71
C ARG A 112 -16.55 -8.04 -23.48
N LEU A 113 -16.33 -6.77 -23.84
CA LEU A 113 -17.25 -5.99 -24.65
C LEU A 113 -17.45 -6.58 -26.06
N VAL A 114 -16.38 -7.09 -26.67
CA VAL A 114 -16.42 -7.69 -28.02
C VAL A 114 -17.20 -9.01 -28.03
N MET A 115 -17.19 -9.77 -26.93
CA MET A 115 -18.00 -10.99 -26.80
C MET A 115 -19.51 -10.69 -26.73
N VAL A 116 -19.91 -9.46 -26.40
CA VAL A 116 -21.31 -9.06 -26.32
C VAL A 116 -21.77 -8.46 -27.65
N PRO A 117 -22.90 -8.93 -28.22
CA PRO A 117 -23.48 -8.36 -29.43
C PRO A 117 -23.82 -6.87 -29.28
N ASN A 118 -23.63 -6.11 -30.36
CA ASN A 118 -23.87 -4.66 -30.37
C ASN A 118 -25.32 -4.26 -30.01
N SER A 119 -26.31 -5.16 -30.15
CA SER A 119 -27.70 -4.87 -29.85
C SER A 119 -27.97 -4.72 -28.35
N ILE A 120 -27.35 -5.57 -27.53
CA ILE A 120 -27.56 -5.63 -26.07
C ILE A 120 -26.46 -4.93 -25.26
N ARG A 121 -25.40 -4.43 -25.92
CA ARG A 121 -24.26 -3.80 -25.26
C ARG A 121 -24.56 -2.38 -24.79
N ASN A 122 -24.03 -2.02 -23.63
CA ASN A 122 -24.09 -0.66 -23.12
C ASN A 122 -23.13 0.29 -23.87
N ALA A 123 -23.71 1.27 -24.59
CA ALA A 123 -22.94 2.26 -25.36
C ALA A 123 -22.03 3.15 -24.49
N SER A 124 -22.38 3.38 -23.22
CA SER A 124 -21.56 4.18 -22.29
C SER A 124 -20.27 3.45 -21.92
N SER A 125 -20.37 2.17 -21.57
CA SER A 125 -19.23 1.31 -21.23
C SER A 125 -18.31 1.12 -22.43
N GLU A 126 -18.87 0.88 -23.61
CA GLU A 126 -18.11 0.79 -24.86
C GLU A 126 -17.32 2.07 -25.14
N LYS A 127 -18.00 3.23 -25.08
CA LYS A 127 -17.35 4.53 -25.31
C LYS A 127 -16.25 4.79 -24.29
N TYR A 128 -16.45 4.40 -23.03
CA TYR A 128 -15.45 4.55 -21.98
C TYR A 128 -14.19 3.74 -22.30
N ILE A 129 -14.31 2.43 -22.57
CA ILE A 129 -13.16 1.57 -22.90
C ILE A 129 -12.45 2.03 -24.18
N HIS A 130 -13.20 2.34 -25.25
CA HIS A 130 -12.63 2.86 -26.49
C HIS A 130 -11.84 4.17 -26.26
N THR A 131 -12.33 5.03 -25.35
CA THR A 131 -11.63 6.26 -24.98
C THR A 131 -10.31 5.96 -24.25
N LEU A 132 -10.29 4.97 -23.35
CA LEU A 132 -9.07 4.52 -22.68
C LEU A 132 -8.04 3.95 -23.67
N GLU A 133 -8.46 3.11 -24.60
CA GLU A 133 -7.61 2.57 -25.66
C GLU A 133 -7.04 3.68 -26.54
N THR A 134 -7.86 4.68 -26.88
CA THR A 134 -7.41 5.85 -27.62
C THR A 134 -6.32 6.60 -26.85
N TYR A 135 -6.49 6.82 -25.55
CA TYR A 135 -5.48 7.49 -24.73
C TYR A 135 -4.19 6.68 -24.60
N HIS A 136 -4.29 5.37 -24.52
CA HIS A 136 -3.15 4.47 -24.52
C HIS A 136 -2.38 4.54 -25.85
N ASN A 137 -3.10 4.41 -26.97
CA ASN A 137 -2.50 4.44 -28.32
C ASN A 137 -1.81 5.78 -28.62
N LEU A 138 -2.32 6.88 -28.04
CA LEU A 138 -1.73 8.21 -28.14
C LEU A 138 -0.61 8.47 -27.10
N ASN A 139 -0.28 7.49 -26.24
CA ASN A 139 0.70 7.64 -25.16
C ASN A 139 0.43 8.83 -24.22
N LEU A 140 -0.86 9.07 -23.93
CA LEU A 140 -1.34 10.17 -23.07
C LEU A 140 -1.59 9.74 -21.62
N LEU A 141 -1.58 8.44 -21.33
CA LEU A 141 -1.80 7.92 -19.99
C LEU A 141 -0.49 7.90 -19.21
N ARG A 142 -0.55 8.38 -17.97
CA ARG A 142 0.54 8.30 -17.00
C ARG A 142 0.06 7.62 -15.75
N HIS A 143 0.94 6.79 -15.18
CA HIS A 143 0.74 6.12 -13.92
C HIS A 143 1.65 6.75 -12.87
N GLN A 144 1.08 7.05 -11.71
CA GLN A 144 1.82 7.47 -10.54
C GLN A 144 1.43 6.60 -9.35
N THR A 145 2.43 5.92 -8.79
CA THR A 145 2.30 5.19 -7.53
C THR A 145 2.56 6.09 -6.34
N PHE A 146 1.72 5.97 -5.31
CA PHE A 146 1.87 6.61 -4.00
C PHE A 146 2.14 5.57 -2.89
N GLY A 147 2.66 4.40 -3.28
CA GLY A 147 2.94 3.28 -2.39
C GLY A 147 1.71 2.40 -2.16
N ILE A 148 0.70 2.91 -1.46
CA ILE A 148 -0.48 2.13 -1.03
C ILE A 148 -1.55 2.08 -2.14
N PHE A 149 -1.61 3.13 -2.95
CA PHE A 149 -2.54 3.26 -4.07
C PHE A 149 -1.80 3.82 -5.28
N SER A 150 -2.40 3.65 -6.45
CA SER A 150 -1.90 4.17 -7.71
C SER A 150 -2.97 5.02 -8.38
N ILE A 151 -2.55 6.04 -9.11
CA ILE A 151 -3.43 6.91 -9.87
C ILE A 151 -3.00 6.87 -11.33
N VAL A 152 -3.98 6.76 -12.22
CA VAL A 152 -3.80 6.97 -13.65
C VAL A 152 -4.43 8.30 -14.03
N PHE A 153 -3.64 9.15 -14.69
CA PHE A 153 -4.10 10.45 -15.17
C PHE A 153 -3.75 10.65 -16.65
N LYS A 154 -4.48 11.58 -17.27
CA LYS A 154 -4.34 11.91 -18.69
C LYS A 154 -3.55 13.20 -18.89
N GLU A 155 -2.51 13.12 -19.71
CA GLU A 155 -1.80 14.27 -20.27
C GLU A 155 -2.43 14.76 -21.58
N ASP A 156 -2.21 16.04 -21.92
CA ASP A 156 -2.68 16.60 -23.21
C ASP A 156 -1.80 16.20 -24.39
N PHE A 157 -0.52 15.96 -24.14
CA PHE A 157 0.49 15.73 -25.16
C PHE A 157 1.26 14.47 -24.82
N SER A 158 1.64 13.72 -25.85
CA SER A 158 2.51 12.56 -25.68
C SER A 158 3.91 13.00 -25.22
N ASP A 159 4.68 12.07 -24.67
CA ASP A 159 6.01 12.43 -24.19
C ASP A 159 6.94 12.86 -25.35
N HIS A 160 6.79 12.19 -26.49
CA HIS A 160 7.55 12.42 -27.72
C HIS A 160 7.19 13.70 -28.48
N LEU A 161 6.19 14.47 -28.03
CA LEU A 161 5.70 15.64 -28.75
C LEU A 161 6.23 16.92 -28.09
N GLU A 162 7.16 17.59 -28.74
CA GLU A 162 7.79 18.83 -28.27
C GLU A 162 7.11 20.09 -28.82
N VAL A 163 5.83 20.26 -28.51
CA VAL A 163 5.08 21.47 -28.89
C VAL A 163 5.34 22.58 -27.87
N TYR A 164 5.45 23.84 -28.33
CA TYR A 164 5.66 25.01 -27.47
C TYR A 164 4.70 25.08 -26.27
N LYS A 165 3.43 24.67 -26.48
CA LYS A 165 2.42 24.60 -25.42
C LYS A 165 2.76 23.61 -24.29
N LYS A 166 3.53 22.56 -24.56
CA LYS A 166 4.06 21.63 -23.55
C LYS A 166 5.29 22.20 -22.84
N GLN A 167 6.14 22.95 -23.56
CA GLN A 167 7.41 23.49 -23.06
C GLN A 167 7.26 24.78 -22.23
N CYS A 168 6.19 25.54 -22.43
CA CYS A 168 6.00 26.83 -21.75
C CYS A 168 5.41 26.66 -20.35
N ASP A 169 6.23 26.91 -19.32
CA ASP A 169 5.85 26.78 -17.91
C ASP A 169 4.63 27.62 -17.51
N TYR A 170 4.45 28.77 -18.15
CA TYR A 170 3.35 29.72 -17.87
C TYR A 170 1.99 29.26 -18.39
N LEU A 171 1.95 28.24 -19.26
CA LEU A 171 0.72 27.75 -19.86
C LEU A 171 0.13 26.56 -19.09
N HIS A 172 0.83 26.07 -18.06
CA HIS A 172 0.33 25.00 -17.21
C HIS A 172 -0.80 25.50 -16.30
N PRO A 173 -1.94 24.79 -16.24
CA PRO A 173 -3.00 25.11 -15.30
C PRO A 173 -2.55 24.86 -13.85
N SER A 174 -3.29 25.44 -12.90
CA SER A 174 -3.05 25.18 -11.48
C SER A 174 -3.12 23.69 -11.15
N TYR A 175 -2.16 23.20 -10.37
CA TYR A 175 -1.97 21.78 -10.07
C TYR A 175 -3.23 21.08 -9.53
N LEU A 176 -4.01 21.74 -8.67
CA LEU A 176 -5.23 21.16 -8.10
C LEU A 176 -6.36 21.04 -9.13
N ALA A 177 -6.53 22.05 -9.99
CA ALA A 177 -7.51 22.01 -11.07
C ALA A 177 -7.09 20.96 -12.12
N TYR A 178 -5.78 20.89 -12.41
CA TYR A 178 -5.19 19.92 -13.32
C TYR A 178 -5.49 18.47 -12.88
N LEU A 179 -5.25 18.13 -11.62
CA LEU A 179 -5.49 16.78 -11.13
C LEU A 179 -6.98 16.41 -11.15
N LYS A 180 -7.88 17.30 -10.71
CA LYS A 180 -9.31 16.98 -10.58
C LYS A 180 -9.96 16.61 -11.91
N GLU A 181 -9.60 17.28 -12.99
CA GLU A 181 -10.25 17.10 -14.30
C GLU A 181 -9.63 15.94 -15.11
N ARG A 182 -8.46 15.45 -14.72
CA ARG A 182 -7.64 14.53 -15.53
C ARG A 182 -7.40 13.16 -14.90
N ILE A 183 -7.89 12.93 -13.68
CA ILE A 183 -7.88 11.59 -13.10
C ILE A 183 -8.76 10.69 -13.96
N VAL A 184 -8.14 9.64 -14.49
CA VAL A 184 -8.79 8.64 -15.34
C VAL A 184 -9.24 7.46 -14.49
N ASP A 185 -8.38 7.00 -13.59
CA ASP A 185 -8.67 5.87 -12.69
C ASP A 185 -7.83 5.90 -11.41
N VAL A 186 -8.33 5.21 -10.38
CA VAL A 186 -7.67 5.00 -9.09
C VAL A 186 -7.53 3.51 -8.84
N GLY A 187 -6.29 3.09 -8.62
CA GLY A 187 -5.90 1.72 -8.36
C GLY A 187 -5.64 1.47 -6.87
N PHE A 188 -6.21 0.40 -6.34
CA PHE A 188 -5.98 -0.08 -4.97
C PHE A 188 -6.15 -1.59 -4.92
N LEU A 189 -5.28 -2.29 -4.17
CA LEU A 189 -5.35 -3.75 -3.99
C LEU A 189 -5.56 -4.51 -5.31
N ASN A 190 -4.73 -4.23 -6.30
CA ASN A 190 -4.73 -4.84 -7.62
C ASN A 190 -6.02 -4.60 -8.45
N HIS A 191 -6.85 -3.64 -8.05
CA HIS A 191 -8.12 -3.35 -8.69
C HIS A 191 -8.23 -1.88 -9.10
N TRP A 192 -8.87 -1.63 -10.25
CA TRP A 192 -9.09 -0.30 -10.81
C TRP A 192 -10.56 0.08 -10.69
N TYR A 193 -10.86 1.09 -9.88
CA TYR A 193 -12.22 1.34 -9.42
C TYR A 193 -13.13 1.98 -10.49
N PHE A 194 -12.65 2.98 -11.22
CA PHE A 194 -13.49 3.69 -12.20
C PHE A 194 -13.77 2.81 -13.41
N MET A 195 -12.77 2.07 -13.89
CA MET A 195 -12.96 1.09 -14.94
C MET A 195 -13.90 -0.05 -14.51
N ALA A 196 -13.75 -0.59 -13.31
CA ALA A 196 -14.66 -1.63 -12.81
C ALA A 196 -16.11 -1.13 -12.73
N LYS A 197 -16.31 0.11 -12.24
CA LYS A 197 -17.63 0.73 -12.18
C LYS A 197 -18.23 0.99 -13.56
N ALA A 198 -17.41 1.43 -14.53
CA ALA A 198 -17.87 1.62 -15.90
C ALA A 198 -18.26 0.31 -16.60
N MET A 199 -17.66 -0.80 -16.18
CA MET A 199 -17.89 -2.14 -16.72
C MET A 199 -18.92 -2.98 -15.94
N GLU A 200 -19.56 -2.45 -14.89
CA GLU A 200 -20.49 -3.23 -14.04
C GLU A 200 -21.71 -3.77 -14.81
N ASN A 201 -22.34 -2.93 -15.64
CA ASN A 201 -23.53 -3.28 -16.45
C ASN A 201 -23.27 -3.09 -17.94
N TYR A 202 -22.19 -3.70 -18.44
CA TYR A 202 -21.76 -3.55 -19.83
C TYR A 202 -22.62 -4.34 -20.83
N ASP A 203 -23.35 -5.34 -20.36
CA ASP A 203 -24.25 -6.25 -21.10
C ASP A 203 -25.73 -5.85 -21.03
N VAL A 204 -26.05 -4.71 -20.41
CA VAL A 204 -27.40 -4.15 -20.34
C VAL A 204 -27.45 -2.88 -21.16
N ASN A 205 -28.20 -2.91 -22.27
CA ASN A 205 -28.45 -1.73 -23.08
C ASN A 205 -29.67 -0.94 -22.55
N PRO A 206 -29.48 0.27 -22.00
CA PRO A 206 -30.59 1.07 -21.49
C PRO A 206 -31.55 1.55 -22.60
N GLU A 207 -31.13 1.58 -23.87
CA GLU A 207 -32.00 2.01 -24.98
C GLU A 207 -33.13 1.02 -25.29
N GLU A 208 -32.94 -0.28 -24.98
CA GLU A 208 -33.96 -1.31 -25.25
C GLU A 208 -35.26 -1.04 -24.49
N TRP A 209 -35.14 -0.58 -23.24
CA TRP A 209 -36.25 -0.45 -22.29
C TRP A 209 -37.00 0.88 -22.42
N LYS A 210 -36.42 1.90 -23.06
CA LYS A 210 -37.08 3.20 -23.27
C LYS A 210 -38.35 3.07 -24.12
N SER A 211 -38.36 2.13 -25.06
CA SER A 211 -39.54 1.86 -25.90
C SER A 211 -40.68 1.28 -25.08
N THR A 212 -40.40 0.31 -24.21
CA THR A 212 -41.39 -0.40 -23.40
C THR A 212 -41.97 0.46 -22.27
N GLU A 213 -41.19 1.36 -21.67
CA GLU A 213 -41.68 2.32 -20.66
C GLU A 213 -42.72 3.28 -21.24
N SER A 214 -42.58 3.66 -22.52
CA SER A 214 -43.54 4.52 -23.20
C SER A 214 -44.89 3.84 -23.48
N GLU A 215 -44.91 2.50 -23.58
CA GLU A 215 -46.11 1.69 -23.82
C GLU A 215 -46.81 1.28 -22.51
N LEU A 216 -46.08 1.16 -21.40
CA LEU A 216 -46.62 0.80 -20.07
C LEU A 216 -47.06 2.03 -19.25
N GLY A 217 -46.62 3.23 -19.63
CA GLY A 217 -47.01 4.51 -19.03
C GLY A 217 -48.25 5.18 -19.64
N SER A 218 -48.88 4.55 -20.64
CA SER A 218 -50.14 4.96 -21.28
C SER A 218 -51.28 4.01 -20.93
#